data_AF-A0A3D3E1H8-F1
#
_entry.id   AF-A0A3D3E1H8-F1
#
_cell.length_a   1.000
_cell.length_b   1.000
_cell.length_c   1.000
_cell.angle_alpha   90.00
_cell.angle_beta   90.00
_cell.angle_gamma   90.00
#
_symmetry.space_group_name_H-M   'P 1'
#
loop_
_entity.id
_entity.type
_entity.pdbx_description
1 polymer ?
#
loop_
_entity_poly.entity_id
_entity_poly.type
_entity_poly.pdbx_seq_one_letter_code
_entity_poly.pdbx_strand_id
1 'polypeptide(L)' 'MKKTALSLAIAAVLPAFANAEKVEVEMPNFYGKVNVSVQNTQEGDDSISELVSNASRLGVKGKIALNHGL' A
#
# COMPACT_ATOMS: atom_id res chain seq x y z
N MET A 1 -4.41 6.72 -52.99
CA MET A 1 -4.58 7.95 -52.19
C MET A 1 -5.62 7.81 -51.07
N LYS A 2 -6.77 7.14 -51.28
CA LYS A 2 -7.81 7.00 -50.23
C LYS A 2 -7.39 6.06 -49.07
N LYS A 3 -6.71 4.95 -49.40
CA LYS A 3 -6.22 3.94 -48.44
C LYS A 3 -5.04 4.46 -47.59
N THR A 4 -4.22 5.33 -48.18
CA THR A 4 -3.07 5.96 -47.50
C THR A 4 -3.53 7.02 -46.51
N ALA A 5 -4.58 7.79 -46.85
CA ALA A 5 -5.18 8.75 -45.94
C ALA A 5 -5.86 8.08 -44.74
N LEU A 6 -6.56 6.95 -44.97
CA LEU A 6 -7.19 6.19 -43.90
C LEU A 6 -6.16 5.54 -42.95
N SER A 7 -5.05 5.02 -43.50
CA SER A 7 -3.95 4.48 -42.69
C SER A 7 -3.30 5.56 -41.81
N LEU A 8 -3.12 6.78 -42.35
CA LEU A 8 -2.57 7.91 -41.62
C LEU A 8 -3.50 8.37 -40.48
N ALA A 9 -4.81 8.35 -40.73
CA ALA A 9 -5.82 8.70 -39.72
C ALA A 9 -5.83 7.71 -38.56
N ILE A 10 -5.70 6.41 -38.82
CA ILE A 10 -5.63 5.36 -37.78
C ILE A 10 -4.32 5.48 -36.99
N ALA A 11 -3.21 5.73 -37.67
CA ALA A 11 -1.91 5.93 -37.02
C ALA A 11 -1.88 7.18 -36.12
N ALA A 12 -2.62 8.24 -36.49
CA ALA A 12 -2.72 9.47 -35.72
C ALA A 12 -3.50 9.32 -34.39
N VAL A 13 -4.30 8.26 -34.21
CA VAL A 13 -5.05 8.01 -32.96
C VAL A 13 -4.28 7.13 -31.96
N LEU A 14 -3.22 6.42 -32.41
CA LEU A 14 -2.37 5.58 -31.56
C LEU A 14 -1.68 6.32 -30.38
N PRO A 15 -1.18 7.56 -30.52
CA PRO A 15 -0.50 8.25 -29.42
C PRO A 15 -1.47 8.80 -28.34
N ALA A 16 -2.79 8.68 -28.50
CA ALA A 16 -3.76 9.10 -27.48
C ALA A 16 -3.60 8.32 -26.17
N PHE A 17 -3.12 7.07 -26.21
CA PHE A 17 -2.87 6.25 -25.02
C PHE A 17 -1.52 6.54 -24.34
N ALA A 18 -0.62 7.30 -24.99
CA ALA A 18 0.69 7.62 -24.44
C ALA A 18 0.66 8.78 -23.43
N ASN A 19 -0.45 9.54 -23.38
CA ASN A 19 -0.67 10.65 -22.46
C ASN A 19 -1.50 10.24 -21.23
N ALA A 20 -1.67 8.95 -20.96
CA ALA A 20 -2.21 8.50 -19.68
C ALA A 20 -1.25 8.97 -18.58
N GLU A 21 -1.73 9.85 -17.70
CA GLU A 21 -1.02 10.30 -16.51
C GLU A 21 -0.53 9.05 -15.78
N LYS A 22 0.78 8.86 -15.72
CA LYS A 22 1.38 7.77 -14.97
C LYS A 22 1.06 8.07 -13.52
N VAL A 23 0.05 7.41 -12.97
CA VAL A 23 -0.20 7.43 -11.53
C VAL A 23 0.99 6.70 -10.92
N GLU A 24 1.98 7.46 -10.47
CA GLU A 24 3.07 6.95 -9.65
C GLU A 24 2.46 6.54 -8.31
N VAL A 25 1.96 5.31 -8.24
CA VAL A 25 1.49 4.73 -6.99
C VAL A 25 2.72 4.46 -6.15
N GLU A 26 2.96 5.32 -5.16
CA GLU A 26 4.03 5.10 -4.18
C GLU A 26 3.87 3.71 -3.57
N MET A 27 4.95 2.93 -3.54
CA MET A 27 4.91 1.61 -2.94
C MET A 27 4.52 1.73 -1.46
N PRO A 28 3.57 0.91 -0.98
CA PRO A 28 3.16 0.94 0.41
C PRO A 28 4.32 0.51 1.31
N ASN A 29 4.52 1.25 2.40
CA ASN A 29 5.54 0.96 3.40
C ASN A 29 4.99 0.05 4.49
N PHE A 30 5.72 -1.00 4.83
CA PHE A 30 5.39 -1.86 5.97
C PHE A 30 5.91 -1.22 7.26
N TYR A 31 5.12 -1.27 8.32
CA TYR A 31 5.51 -0.81 9.64
C TYR A 31 5.06 -1.78 10.72
N GLY A 32 5.73 -1.74 11.86
CA GLY A 32 5.37 -2.58 12.99
C GLY A 32 5.99 -2.10 14.28
N LYS A 33 5.35 -2.48 15.39
CA LYS A 33 5.85 -2.33 16.75
C LYS A 33 5.88 -3.72 17.37
N VAL A 34 7.07 -4.18 17.72
CA VAL A 34 7.25 -5.41 18.51
C VAL A 34 7.39 -4.99 19.97
N ASN A 35 6.49 -5.46 20.81
CA ASN A 35 6.50 -5.17 22.23
C ASN A 35 6.13 -6.45 22.98
N VAL A 36 7.11 -6.94 23.73
CA VAL A 36 7.02 -8.14 24.55
C VAL A 36 7.23 -7.74 26.00
N SER A 37 6.52 -8.39 26.91
CA SER A 37 6.64 -8.10 28.34
C SER A 37 6.62 -9.41 29.12
N VAL A 38 7.43 -9.46 30.18
CA VAL A 38 7.32 -10.51 31.19
C VAL A 38 6.20 -10.07 32.12
N GLN A 39 5.14 -10.87 32.23
CA GLN A 39 4.09 -10.67 33.21
C GLN A 39 4.19 -11.76 34.27
N ASN A 40 4.15 -11.35 35.54
CA ASN A 40 4.05 -12.27 36.65
C ASN A 40 2.67 -12.05 37.30
N THR A 41 1.85 -13.09 37.29
CA THR A 41 0.51 -13.09 37.85
C THR A 41 0.50 -14.02 39.06
N GLN A 42 0.04 -13.48 40.19
CA GLN A 42 -0.19 -14.22 41.42
C GLN A 42 -1.66 -14.60 41.49
N GLU A 43 -1.97 -15.89 41.42
CA GLU A 43 -3.34 -16.40 41.56
C GLU A 43 -3.38 -17.42 42.70
N GLY A 44 -3.86 -16.97 43.87
CA GLY A 44 -3.82 -17.77 45.10
C GLY A 44 -2.38 -17.99 45.57
N ASP A 45 -2.01 -19.25 45.80
CA ASP A 45 -0.66 -19.67 46.19
C ASP A 45 0.28 -19.90 45.00
N ASP A 46 -0.24 -19.85 43.76
CA ASP A 46 0.54 -20.11 42.57
C ASP A 46 1.13 -18.83 41.96
N SER A 47 2.33 -18.96 41.39
CA SER A 47 3.02 -17.90 40.63
C SER A 47 3.18 -18.30 39.19
N ILE A 48 2.60 -17.52 38.28
CA ILE A 48 2.67 -17.77 36.86
C ILE A 48 3.45 -16.62 36.21
N SER A 49 4.64 -16.93 35.68
CA SER A 49 5.47 -15.99 34.93
C SER A 49 5.41 -16.31 33.44
N GLU A 50 4.86 -15.40 32.66
CA GLU A 50 4.61 -15.58 31.23
C GLU A 50 5.28 -14.48 30.41
N LEU A 51 5.77 -14.87 29.22
CA LEU A 51 6.17 -13.93 28.19
C LEU A 51 4.96 -13.64 27.31
N VAL A 52 4.50 -12.39 27.31
CA VAL A 52 3.32 -11.98 26.55
C VAL A 52 3.65 -10.97 25.46
N SER A 53 2.85 -10.97 24.40
CA SER A 53 2.82 -9.87 23.44
C SER A 53 2.04 -8.70 24.04
N ASN A 54 2.74 -7.60 24.33
CA ASN A 54 2.13 -6.40 24.88
C ASN A 54 1.85 -5.38 23.76
N ALA A 55 0.71 -5.55 23.11
CA ALA A 55 0.25 -4.59 22.10
C ALA A 55 1.19 -4.45 20.90
N SER A 56 1.85 -5.56 20.52
CA SER A 56 2.56 -5.66 19.25
C SER A 56 1.61 -5.46 18.07
N ARG A 57 2.04 -4.73 17.05
CA ARG A 57 1.21 -4.38 15.88
C ARG A 57 2.05 -4.43 14.62
N LEU A 58 1.43 -4.86 13.52
CA LEU A 58 2.00 -4.80 12.18
C LEU A 58 0.98 -4.08 11.29
N GLY A 59 1.45 -3.32 10.32
CA GLY A 59 0.59 -2.53 9.45
C GLY A 59 1.27 -2.15 8.14
N VAL A 60 0.46 -1.67 7.22
CA VAL A 60 0.87 -1.23 5.90
C VAL A 60 0.38 0.19 5.71
N LYS A 61 1.29 1.09 5.34
CA LYS A 61 1.00 2.51 5.12
C LYS A 61 1.30 2.86 3.66
N GLY A 62 0.26 3.09 2.88
CA GLY A 62 0.36 3.63 1.52
C GLY A 62 -0.14 5.06 1.45
N LYS A 63 0.17 5.73 0.35
CA LYS A 63 -0.44 7.01 -0.03
C LYS A 63 -0.98 6.86 -1.45
N ILE A 64 -2.13 7.46 -1.70
CA ILE A 64 -2.72 7.56 -3.04
C ILE A 64 -2.99 9.04 -3.25
N ALA A 65 -2.45 9.61 -4.31
CA ALA A 65 -2.76 10.98 -4.69
C ALA A 65 -4.20 11.02 -5.22
N LEU A 66 -5.04 11.84 -4.59
CA LEU A 66 -6.38 12.14 -5.09
C LEU A 66 -6.27 13.42 -5.93
N ASN A 67 -6.42 13.30 -7.24
CA ASN A 67 -6.54 14.47 -8.10
C ASN A 67 -7.89 15.15 -7.83
N HIS A 68 -7.89 16.49 -7.81
CA HIS A 68 -9.05 17.37 -7.57
C HIS A 68 -9.45 17.67 -6.09
N GLY A 69 -8.46 17.94 -5.24
CA GLY A 69 -8.67 18.75 -4.01
C GLY A 69 -9.31 18.02 -2.82
N LEU A 70 -9.07 16.71 -2.71
CA LEU A 70 -9.47 15.89 -1.56
C LEU A 70 -8.24 15.32 -0.85
#